data_AF-A0AA96N9H9-F1
#
_entry.id   AF-A0AA96N9H9-F1
#
_cell.length_a   1.000
_cell.length_b   1.000
_cell.length_c   1.000
_cell.angle_alpha   90.00
_cell.angle_beta   90.00
_cell.angle_gamma   90.00
#
_symmetry.space_group_name_H-M   'P 1'
#
loop_
_entity.id
_entity.type
_entity.pdbx_description
1 polymer ?
#
loop_
_entity_poly.entity_id
_entity_poly.type
_entity_poly.pdbx_seq_one_letter_code
_entity_poly.pdbx_strand_id
1 'polypeptide(L)' 'MWTNLLIGFGNFLYFPEDKSEYIPAAISMSVFVLMAIGAFLLIKRISRKEEERTKHLEEQIQRANKTKR' A
#
# COMPACT_ATOMS: atom_id res chain seq x y z
N MET A 1 -14.15 10.63 28.36
CA MET A 1 -13.92 9.82 27.14
C MET A 1 -13.38 10.65 25.96
N TRP A 2 -12.65 11.74 26.22
CA TRP A 2 -11.91 12.53 25.21
C TRP A 2 -10.53 12.97 25.73
N THR A 3 -10.25 12.77 27.02
CA THR A 3 -9.02 13.17 27.70
C THR A 3 -7.82 12.28 27.36
N ASN A 4 -8.05 11.07 26.85
CA ASN A 4 -6.99 10.11 26.54
C ASN A 4 -6.33 10.34 25.16
N LEU A 5 -6.89 11.21 24.32
CA LEU A 5 -6.31 11.53 23.01
C LEU A 5 -5.12 12.50 23.15
N LEU A 6 -5.13 13.35 24.19
CA LEU A 6 -4.08 14.35 24.44
C LEU A 6 -2.86 13.80 25.19
N ILE A 7 -3.03 12.68 25.91
CA ILE A 7 -1.95 12.06 26.71
C ILE A 7 -0.97 11.25 25.84
N GLY A 8 -1.33 10.92 24.59
CA GLY A 8 -0.51 10.08 23.70
C GLY A 8 0.78 10.73 23.19
N PHE A 9 0.91 12.06 23.22
CA PHE A 9 2.07 12.76 22.67
C PHE A 9 3.22 12.97 23.66
N GLY A 10 2.96 12.93 24.98
CA GLY A 10 3.97 13.18 26.02
C GLY A 10 4.92 12.00 26.28
N ASN A 11 4.50 10.78 25.94
CA ASN A 11 5.25 9.53 26.21
C ASN A 11 5.92 8.95 24.94
N PHE A 12 5.96 9.68 23.82
CA PHE A 12 6.51 9.15 22.55
C PHE A 12 8.00 8.77 22.62
N LEU A 13 8.74 9.34 23.58
CA LEU A 13 10.13 8.98 23.90
C LEU A 13 10.27 8.24 25.25
N TYR A 14 9.20 7.59 25.73
CA TYR A 14 9.32 6.63 26.82
C TYR A 14 9.93 5.34 26.25
N PHE A 15 11.20 5.10 26.55
CA PHE A 15 11.85 3.84 26.26
C PHE A 15 11.61 2.90 27.45
N PRO A 16 10.74 1.88 27.31
CA PRO A 16 10.59 0.90 28.37
C PRO A 16 11.93 0.21 28.68
N GLU A 17 12.21 0.06 29.97
CA GLU A 17 13.37 -0.69 30.46
C GLU A 17 13.24 -2.18 30.08
N ASP A 18 12.03 -2.75 30.15
CA ASP A 18 11.73 -4.10 29.69
C ASP A 18 11.39 -4.12 28.19
N LYS A 19 12.16 -4.89 27.41
CA LYS A 19 11.97 -5.01 25.96
C LYS A 19 10.63 -5.65 25.57
N SER A 20 10.00 -6.37 26.48
CA SER A 20 8.69 -7.02 26.27
C SER A 20 7.58 -6.00 26.02
N GLU A 21 7.71 -4.78 26.54
CA GLU A 21 6.74 -3.70 26.31
C GLU A 21 6.70 -3.21 24.86
N TYR A 22 7.71 -3.52 24.03
CA TYR A 22 7.70 -3.20 22.59
C TYR A 22 6.92 -4.23 21.74
N ILE A 23 6.58 -5.40 22.28
CA ILE A 23 5.89 -6.47 21.53
C ILE A 23 4.58 -5.96 20.88
N PRO A 24 3.70 -5.21 21.58
CA PRO A 24 2.49 -4.67 20.97
C PRO A 24 2.76 -3.71 19.81
N ALA A 25 3.82 -2.91 19.89
CA ALA A 25 4.23 -1.99 18.83
C ALA A 25 4.76 -2.78 17.61
N ALA A 26 5.57 -3.82 17.83
CA ALA A 26 6.08 -4.67 16.77
C ALA A 26 4.96 -5.42 16.03
N ILE A 27 3.95 -5.93 16.76
CA ILE A 27 2.77 -6.56 16.17
C ILE A 27 1.99 -5.55 15.33
N SER A 28 1.71 -4.37 15.89
CA SER A 28 0.98 -3.30 15.17
C SER A 28 1.71 -2.90 13.89
N MET A 29 3.02 -2.67 13.96
CA MET A 29 3.85 -2.33 12.80
C MET A 29 3.84 -3.46 11.76
N SER A 30 3.92 -4.71 12.19
CA SER A 30 3.87 -5.86 11.30
C SER A 30 2.56 -5.93 10.53
N VAL A 31 1.42 -5.68 11.17
CA VAL A 31 0.11 -5.64 10.50
C VAL A 31 0.07 -4.54 9.44
N PHE A 32 0.56 -3.34 9.75
CA PHE A 32 0.63 -2.25 8.76
C PHE A 32 1.53 -2.58 7.57
N VAL A 33 2.71 -3.16 7.82
CA VAL A 33 3.63 -3.58 6.76
C VAL A 33 3.00 -4.64 5.87
N LEU A 34 2.34 -5.65 6.45
CA LEU A 34 1.64 -6.69 5.70
C LEU A 34 0.52 -6.09 4.83
N MET A 35 -0.26 -5.14 5.37
CA MET A 35 -1.28 -4.44 4.59
C MET A 35 -0.68 -3.61 3.46
N ALA A 36 0.42 -2.90 3.70
CA ALA A 36 1.10 -2.11 2.67
C ALA A 36 1.63 -2.98 1.52
N ILE A 37 2.26 -4.12 1.86
CA ILE A 37 2.70 -5.10 0.87
C ILE A 37 1.49 -5.66 0.10
N GLY A 38 0.42 -6.02 0.81
CA GLY A 38 -0.81 -6.51 0.18
C GLY A 38 -1.42 -5.51 -0.81
N ALA A 39 -1.52 -4.24 -0.42
CA ALA A 39 -2.01 -3.17 -1.27
C ALA A 39 -1.11 -2.96 -2.50
N PHE A 40 0.21 -2.94 -2.31
CA PHE A 40 1.17 -2.81 -3.41
C PHE A 40 1.04 -3.94 -4.43
N LEU A 41 0.92 -5.19 -3.96
CA LEU A 41 0.74 -6.36 -4.82
C LEU A 41 -0.60 -6.33 -5.57
N LEU A 42 -1.67 -5.86 -4.92
CA LEU A 42 -2.98 -5.69 -5.54
C LEU A 42 -2.92 -4.67 -6.67
N ILE A 43 -2.36 -3.49 -6.41
CA ILE A 43 -2.19 -2.42 -7.41
C ILE A 43 -1.38 -2.94 -8.59
N LYS A 44 -0.23 -3.58 -8.34
CA LYS A 44 0.62 -4.16 -9.38
C LYS A 44 -0.14 -5.15 -10.26
N ARG A 45 -0.99 -6.01 -9.69
CA ARG A 45 -1.80 -6.97 -10.46
C ARG A 45 -2.82 -6.28 -11.35
N ILE A 46 -3.49 -5.24 -10.86
CA ILE A 46 -4.46 -4.47 -11.64
C ILE A 46 -3.75 -3.74 -12.78
N SER A 47 -2.64 -3.06 -12.49
CA SER A 47 -1.88 -2.32 -13.50
C SER A 47 -1.44 -3.19 -14.68
N ARG A 48 -1.02 -4.44 -14.43
CA ARG A 48 -0.64 -5.37 -15.53
C ARG A 48 -1.83 -5.72 -16.43
N LYS A 49 -3.03 -5.89 -15.87
CA LYS A 49 -4.24 -6.16 -16.66
C LYS A 49 -4.63 -4.97 -17.53
N GLU A 50 -4.50 -3.76 -16.99
CA GLU A 50 -4.79 -2.53 -17.74
C GLU A 50 -3.75 -2.29 -18.85
N GLU A 51 -2.48 -2.61 -18.59
CA GLU A 51 -1.40 -2.53 -19.58
C GLU A 51 -1.68 -3.45 -20.79
N GLU A 52 -2.06 -4.70 -20.55
CA GLU A 52 -2.40 -5.66 -21.61
C GLU A 52 -3.59 -5.18 -22.44
N ARG A 53 -4.65 -4.67 -21.78
CA ARG A 53 -5.82 -4.10 -22.48
C ARG A 53 -5.46 -2.92 -23.36
N THR A 54 -4.59 -2.04 -22.86
CA THR A 54 -4.15 -0.85 -23.58
C THR A 54 -3.34 -1.23 -24.82
N LYS A 55 -2.41 -2.20 -24.70
CA LYS A 55 -1.64 -2.71 -25.85
C LYS A 55 -2.54 -3.24 -26.97
N HIS A 56 -3.55 -4.04 -26.62
CA HIS A 56 -4.51 -4.55 -27.61
C HIS A 56 -5.31 -3.43 -28.30
N LEU A 57 -5.65 -2.36 -27.58
CA LEU A 57 -6.33 -1.21 -28.17
C LEU A 57 -5.40 -0.44 -29.13
N GLU A 58 -4.17 -0.19 -28.72
CA GLU A 58 -3.15 0.47 -29.54
C GLU A 58 -2.89 -0.32 -30.84
N GLU A 59 -2.74 -1.64 -30.76
CA GLU A 59 -2.57 -2.49 -31.95
C GLU A 59 -3.75 -2.37 -32.92
N GLN A 60 -4.99 -2.35 -32.42
CA GLN A 60 -6.18 -2.20 -33.26
C GLN A 60 -6.22 -0.84 -33.96
N ILE A 61 -5.90 0.24 -33.24
CA ILE A 61 -5.84 1.60 -33.79
C ILE A 61 -4.75 1.68 -34.86
N GLN A 62 -3.56 1.10 -34.61
CA GLN A 62 -2.47 1.08 -35.59
C GLN A 62 -2.86 0.31 -36.87
N ARG A 63 -3.52 -0.85 -36.73
CA ARG A 63 -4.02 -1.63 -37.89
C ARG A 63 -5.05 -0.83 -38.68
N ALA A 64 -6.02 -0.21 -38.00
CA ALA A 64 -7.03 0.62 -38.66
C ALA A 64 -6.41 1.82 -39.41
N ASN A 65 -5.41 2.47 -38.83
CA ASN A 65 -4.70 3.59 -39.47
C ASN A 65 -3.84 3.15 -40.66
N LYS A 66 -3.25 1.94 -40.64
CA LYS A 66 -2.52 1.38 -41.79
C LYS A 66 -3.45 1.05 -42.95
N THR A 67 -4.64 0.52 -42.69
CA THR A 67 -5.62 0.20 -43.75
C THR A 67 -6.23 1.44 -44.40
N LYS A 68 -6.24 2.58 -43.70
CA LYS A 68 -6.80 3.85 -44.21
C LYS A 68 -5.84 4.66 -45.08
N ARG A 69 -4.59 4.21 -45.25
CA ARG A 69 -3.51 4.87 -45.97
C ARG A 69 -3.19 4.13 -47.26
#